data_AF-A0A7W0RL14-F1
#
_entry.id   AF-A0A7W0RL14-F1
#
_cell.length_a   1.000
_cell.length_b   1.000
_cell.length_c   1.000
_cell.angle_alpha   90.00
_cell.angle_beta   90.00
_cell.angle_gamma   90.00
#
_symmetry.space_group_name_H-M   'P 1'
#
loop_
_entity.id
_entity.type
_entity.pdbx_description
1 polymer ?
#
loop_
_entity_poly.entity_id
_entity_poly.type
_entity_poly.pdbx_seq_one_letter_code
_entity_poly.pdbx_strand_id
1 'polypeptide(L)'
;MRIRVVSVVSVAACALAIAPACDPMSAPLYRYHPGYQLRDDSLRVWMGTECARITSVVYQLKDAEGDVFETWRLKARSRRGASLDYLTVGVVPKGFVGKDPLTEPWESAATATIDVRTHWSRRNLAGNYMSVDTFVEEADDKSEDEWFIQDEGWYTQDEYTSDLVGEESGIFPLCGPDSPAHP
;
A
#
# COMPACT_ATOMS: atom_id res chain seq x y z
N MET A 1 -84.27 23.37 6.74
CA MET A 1 -84.34 21.96 6.26
C MET A 1 -83.03 21.66 5.54
N ARG A 2 -82.21 20.76 6.14
CA ARG A 2 -81.23 19.83 5.52
C ARG A 2 -80.11 20.43 4.62
N ILE A 3 -78.83 20.05 4.67
CA ILE A 3 -78.05 18.96 5.27
C ILE A 3 -76.57 19.42 5.31
N ARG A 4 -75.84 19.03 6.37
CA ARG A 4 -74.37 19.16 6.52
C ARG A 4 -73.65 18.19 5.58
N VAL A 5 -72.51 18.58 5.01
CA VAL A 5 -71.43 17.63 4.67
C VAL A 5 -70.09 18.23 5.10
N VAL A 6 -69.50 17.59 6.09
CA VAL A 6 -68.15 17.77 6.62
C VAL A 6 -67.20 17.00 5.70
N SER A 7 -66.10 17.63 5.25
CA SER A 7 -65.01 16.90 4.58
C SER A 7 -63.78 16.90 5.48
N VAL A 8 -63.38 15.69 5.85
CA VAL A 8 -62.30 15.32 6.75
C VAL A 8 -60.97 15.38 5.97
N VAL A 9 -60.02 16.19 6.44
CA VAL A 9 -58.65 16.21 5.92
C VAL A 9 -57.89 15.04 6.55
N SER A 10 -57.59 14.02 5.75
CA SER A 10 -56.75 12.89 6.15
C SER A 10 -55.27 13.26 6.01
N VAL A 11 -54.56 13.30 7.14
CA VAL A 11 -53.10 13.45 7.18
C VAL A 11 -52.50 12.05 7.05
N ALA A 12 -51.92 11.74 5.89
CA ALA A 12 -51.17 10.51 5.67
C ALA A 12 -49.75 10.68 6.24
N ALA A 13 -49.45 9.99 7.34
CA ALA A 13 -48.12 9.88 7.90
C ALA A 13 -47.31 8.85 7.09
N CYS A 14 -46.43 9.32 6.21
CA CYS A 14 -45.42 8.47 5.57
C CYS A 14 -44.34 8.11 6.60
N ALA A 15 -44.41 6.91 7.16
CA ALA A 15 -43.29 6.29 7.84
C ALA A 15 -42.23 5.88 6.78
N LEU A 16 -41.25 6.76 6.56
CA LEU A 16 -40.04 6.42 5.81
C LEU A 16 -39.21 5.43 6.63
N ALA A 17 -39.30 4.15 6.27
CA ALA A 17 -38.35 3.14 6.70
C ALA A 17 -37.00 3.43 6.03
N ILE A 18 -36.06 4.00 6.77
CA ILE A 18 -34.66 4.12 6.37
C ILE A 18 -34.05 2.72 6.53
N ALA A 19 -34.10 1.91 5.48
CA ALA A 19 -33.20 0.77 5.39
C ALA A 19 -31.79 1.34 5.18
N PRO A 20 -30.78 0.99 6.01
CA PRO A 20 -29.40 1.26 5.62
C PRO A 20 -29.17 0.51 4.32
N ALA A 21 -29.03 1.25 3.22
CA ALA A 21 -28.48 0.70 2.00
C ALA A 21 -27.05 0.27 2.34
N CYS A 22 -26.88 -1.01 2.68
CA CYS A 22 -25.58 -1.66 2.62
C CYS A 22 -25.15 -1.53 1.16
N ASP A 23 -24.26 -0.59 0.89
CA ASP A 23 -23.62 -0.45 -0.42
C ASP A 23 -22.73 -1.68 -0.61
N PRO A 24 -23.10 -2.65 -1.47
CA PRO A 24 -22.34 -3.89 -1.62
C PRO A 24 -21.03 -3.68 -2.40
N MET A 25 -20.65 -2.42 -2.68
CA MET A 25 -19.47 -2.08 -3.47
C MET A 25 -18.42 -1.20 -2.78
N SER A 26 -18.55 -0.94 -1.48
CA SER A 26 -17.45 -0.39 -0.67
C SER A 26 -16.53 -1.53 -0.21
N ALA A 27 -15.93 -2.28 -1.15
CA ALA A 27 -14.84 -3.16 -0.78
C ALA A 27 -13.75 -2.28 -0.13
N PRO A 28 -13.21 -2.65 1.05
CA PRO A 28 -12.15 -1.88 1.67
C PRO A 28 -11.04 -1.67 0.64
N LEU A 29 -10.63 -0.42 0.45
CA LEU A 29 -9.42 -0.12 -0.31
C LEU A 29 -8.25 -0.54 0.57
N TYR A 30 -7.98 -1.84 0.61
CA TYR A 30 -6.83 -2.38 1.34
C TYR A 30 -5.57 -1.69 0.82
N ARG A 31 -4.89 -0.99 1.72
CA ARG A 31 -3.60 -0.37 1.43
C ARG A 31 -2.53 -1.34 1.86
N TYR A 32 -1.61 -1.65 0.96
CA TYR A 32 -0.43 -2.41 1.31
C TYR A 32 0.64 -1.44 1.77
N HIS A 33 1.16 -1.61 2.98
CA HIS A 33 2.14 -0.69 3.55
C HIS A 33 3.51 -1.36 3.56
N PRO A 34 4.37 -1.12 2.55
CA PRO A 34 5.78 -1.49 2.67
C PRO A 34 6.44 -0.65 3.77
N GLY A 35 7.46 -1.22 4.39
CA GLY A 35 8.32 -0.49 5.33
C GLY A 35 9.56 0.07 4.63
N TYR A 36 10.07 1.19 5.14
CA TYR A 36 11.25 1.86 4.62
C TYR A 36 12.30 2.03 5.71
N GLN A 37 13.56 1.82 5.37
CA GLN A 37 14.66 1.92 6.33
C GLN A 37 15.92 2.39 5.63
N LEU A 38 16.67 3.27 6.27
CA LEU A 38 18.01 3.64 5.83
C LEU A 38 19.02 2.71 6.49
N ARG A 39 19.90 2.09 5.71
CA ARG A 39 20.97 1.23 6.25
C ARG A 39 22.19 1.29 5.36
N ASP A 40 23.34 1.60 5.95
CA ASP A 40 24.60 1.81 5.22
C ASP A 40 24.41 2.79 4.05
N ASP A 41 23.79 3.94 4.31
CA ASP A 41 23.43 4.98 3.32
C ASP A 41 22.57 4.49 2.14
N SER A 42 21.91 3.33 2.30
CA SER A 42 21.09 2.71 1.26
C SER A 42 19.65 2.57 1.72
N LEU A 43 18.71 3.05 0.91
CA LEU A 43 17.29 2.85 1.15
C LEU A 43 16.91 1.38 0.95
N ARG A 44 16.31 0.78 1.97
CA ARG A 44 15.69 -0.54 1.94
C ARG A 44 14.17 -0.41 1.99
N VAL A 45 13.50 -1.21 1.18
CA VAL A 45 12.05 -1.36 1.15
C VAL A 45 11.70 -2.76 1.64
N TRP A 46 11.14 -2.88 2.82
CA TRP A 46 10.63 -4.12 3.39
C TRP A 46 9.22 -4.42 2.89
N MET A 47 9.00 -5.69 2.55
CA MET A 47 7.73 -6.14 1.98
C MET A 47 6.71 -6.57 3.04
N GLY A 48 7.05 -6.45 4.33
CA GLY A 48 6.27 -6.91 5.48
C GLY A 48 6.50 -8.40 5.82
N THR A 49 6.71 -9.25 4.83
CA THR A 49 7.18 -10.65 5.00
C THR A 49 7.78 -11.14 3.67
N GLU A 50 8.30 -12.36 3.61
CA GLU A 50 8.86 -12.92 2.38
C GLU A 50 7.82 -12.91 1.26
N CYS A 51 8.05 -12.06 0.26
CA CYS A 51 7.32 -12.07 -1.00
C CYS A 51 7.82 -13.25 -1.84
N ALA A 52 7.14 -14.38 -1.78
CA ALA A 52 7.49 -15.54 -2.61
C ALA A 52 7.04 -15.39 -4.07
N ARG A 53 7.84 -15.95 -5.00
CA ARG A 53 7.52 -16.06 -6.44
C ARG A 53 7.17 -14.73 -7.12
N ILE A 54 7.85 -13.66 -6.74
CA ILE A 54 7.84 -12.39 -7.45
C ILE A 54 8.31 -12.62 -8.89
N THR A 55 7.56 -12.09 -9.84
CA THR A 55 7.86 -12.11 -11.27
C THR A 55 8.36 -10.77 -11.77
N SER A 56 7.87 -9.66 -11.20
CA SER A 56 8.38 -8.32 -11.44
C SER A 56 8.21 -7.40 -10.24
N VAL A 57 9.11 -6.44 -10.11
CA VAL A 57 9.00 -5.29 -9.22
C VAL A 57 9.15 -4.04 -10.06
N VAL A 58 8.33 -3.02 -9.80
CA VAL A 58 8.48 -1.68 -10.38
C VAL A 58 8.61 -0.72 -9.22
N TYR A 59 9.67 0.08 -9.21
CA TYR A 59 9.91 1.13 -8.25
C TYR A 59 9.94 2.45 -9.01
N GLN A 60 9.18 3.45 -8.54
CA GLN A 60 9.03 4.72 -9.21
C GLN A 60 9.36 5.86 -8.25
N LEU A 61 10.03 6.87 -8.80
CA LEU A 61 10.23 8.15 -8.13
C LEU A 61 9.36 9.20 -8.83
N LYS A 62 8.74 10.06 -8.02
CA LYS A 62 7.81 11.08 -8.48
C LYS A 62 8.18 12.44 -7.92
N ASP A 63 7.94 13.47 -8.71
CA ASP A 63 8.09 14.86 -8.29
C ASP A 63 6.93 15.32 -7.39
N ALA A 64 6.95 16.60 -7.01
CA ALA A 64 5.95 17.20 -6.14
C ALA A 64 4.57 17.29 -6.81
N GLU A 65 4.51 17.31 -8.13
CA GLU A 65 3.29 17.26 -8.93
C GLU A 65 2.72 15.83 -9.03
N GLY A 66 3.50 14.82 -8.65
CA GLY A 66 3.15 13.41 -8.69
C GLY A 66 3.48 12.74 -10.02
N ASP A 67 4.20 13.42 -10.92
CA ASP A 67 4.64 12.89 -12.19
C ASP A 67 5.85 11.97 -12.00
N VAL A 68 5.81 10.82 -12.67
CA VAL A 68 6.89 9.83 -12.61
C VAL A 68 8.04 10.29 -13.49
N PHE A 69 9.19 10.63 -12.90
CA PHE A 69 10.38 11.02 -13.64
C PHE A 69 11.42 9.89 -13.74
N GLU A 70 11.40 8.91 -12.83
CA GLU A 70 12.26 7.73 -12.86
C GLU A 70 11.45 6.44 -12.66
N THR A 71 11.88 5.36 -13.30
CA THR A 71 11.28 4.04 -13.07
C THR A 71 12.31 2.94 -13.17
N TRP A 72 12.53 2.26 -12.06
CA TRP A 72 13.39 1.08 -11.98
C TRP A 72 12.58 -0.20 -12.02
N ARG A 73 12.95 -1.11 -12.93
CA ARG A 73 12.19 -2.35 -13.17
C ARG A 73 13.06 -3.57 -12.91
N LEU A 74 12.59 -4.44 -12.04
CA LEU A 74 13.19 -5.74 -11.81
C LEU A 74 12.30 -6.84 -12.39
N LYS A 75 12.92 -7.81 -13.06
CA LYS A 75 12.24 -8.99 -13.57
C LYS A 75 12.92 -10.26 -13.07
N ALA A 76 12.15 -11.23 -12.59
CA ALA A 76 12.72 -12.51 -12.21
C ALA A 76 13.34 -13.22 -13.42
N ARG A 77 14.53 -13.79 -13.25
CA ARG A 77 15.23 -14.60 -14.27
C ARG A 77 14.46 -15.89 -14.59
N SER A 78 13.87 -16.49 -13.56
CA SER A 78 13.11 -17.73 -13.66
C SER A 78 11.64 -17.45 -13.92
N ARG A 79 11.00 -18.29 -14.74
CA ARG A 79 9.53 -18.27 -14.93
C ARG A 79 8.76 -18.60 -13.65
N ARG A 80 9.41 -19.25 -12.67
CA ARG A 80 8.80 -19.56 -11.35
C ARG A 80 8.83 -18.38 -10.38
N GLY A 81 9.43 -17.25 -10.78
CA GLY A 81 9.69 -16.11 -9.91
C GLY A 81 10.92 -16.28 -9.03
N ALA A 82 11.14 -15.31 -8.15
CA ALA A 82 12.14 -15.29 -7.09
C ALA A 82 11.51 -14.74 -5.80
N SER A 83 12.17 -14.89 -4.65
CA SER A 83 11.68 -14.39 -3.36
C SER A 83 12.50 -13.20 -2.87
N LEU A 84 11.87 -12.29 -2.12
CA LEU A 84 12.53 -11.17 -1.43
C LEU A 84 11.81 -10.87 -0.12
N ASP A 85 12.57 -10.60 0.93
CA ASP A 85 12.05 -10.01 2.18
C ASP A 85 12.08 -8.49 2.12
N TYR A 86 13.15 -7.95 1.54
CA TYR A 86 13.36 -6.54 1.30
C TYR A 86 14.07 -6.30 -0.03
N LEU A 87 13.99 -5.07 -0.51
CA LEU A 87 14.67 -4.56 -1.70
C LEU A 87 15.57 -3.39 -1.31
N THR A 88 16.86 -3.46 -1.63
CA THR A 88 17.74 -2.29 -1.57
C THR A 88 17.60 -1.51 -2.88
N VAL A 89 17.19 -0.24 -2.79
CA VAL A 89 16.95 0.60 -3.97
C VAL A 89 18.23 0.80 -4.78
N GLY A 90 18.14 0.63 -6.10
CA GLY A 90 19.29 0.70 -7.02
C GLY A 90 20.11 -0.58 -7.13
N VAL A 91 19.95 -1.57 -6.24
CA VAL A 91 20.72 -2.83 -6.27
C VAL A 91 19.88 -3.98 -6.84
N VAL A 92 20.34 -4.60 -7.92
CA VAL A 92 19.62 -5.75 -8.52
C VAL A 92 19.76 -7.00 -7.62
N PRO A 93 18.66 -7.50 -7.02
CA PRO A 93 18.75 -8.65 -6.13
C PRO A 93 19.06 -9.95 -6.87
N LYS A 94 19.57 -10.94 -6.13
CA LYS A 94 19.83 -12.27 -6.67
C LYS A 94 18.54 -12.87 -7.25
N GLY A 95 18.64 -13.47 -8.43
CA GLY A 95 17.49 -14.08 -9.12
C GLY A 95 16.70 -13.12 -10.00
N PHE A 96 17.04 -11.82 -10.00
CA PHE A 96 16.43 -10.81 -10.86
C PHE A 96 17.38 -10.34 -11.97
N VAL A 97 16.81 -9.61 -12.92
CA VAL A 97 17.49 -8.78 -13.92
C VAL A 97 16.89 -7.39 -13.79
N GLY A 98 17.73 -6.39 -13.64
CA GLY A 98 17.32 -4.99 -13.67
C GLY A 98 17.18 -4.47 -15.09
N LYS A 99 16.23 -3.57 -15.26
CA LYS A 99 16.05 -2.70 -16.42
C LYS A 99 15.86 -1.29 -15.91
N ASP A 100 16.29 -0.33 -16.71
CA ASP A 100 16.11 1.09 -16.44
C ASP A 100 16.68 1.43 -15.05
N PRO A 101 18.01 1.25 -14.83
CA PRO A 101 18.61 1.62 -13.55
C PRO A 101 18.33 3.08 -13.26
N LEU A 102 18.07 3.42 -11.99
CA LEU A 102 17.88 4.81 -11.58
C LEU A 102 19.10 5.63 -11.98
N THR A 103 18.88 6.77 -12.65
CA THR A 103 19.94 7.71 -12.97
C THR A 103 20.05 8.83 -11.94
N GLU A 104 18.94 9.16 -11.29
CA GLU A 104 18.90 10.07 -10.14
C GLU A 104 18.84 9.32 -8.78
N PRO A 105 19.38 9.93 -7.71
CA PRO A 105 19.26 9.41 -6.35
C PRO A 105 17.80 9.40 -5.89
N TRP A 106 17.40 8.46 -5.02
CA TRP A 106 16.01 8.35 -4.56
C TRP A 106 15.58 9.55 -3.71
N GLU A 107 16.55 10.18 -3.04
CA GLU A 107 16.44 11.40 -2.24
C GLU A 107 16.02 12.62 -3.06
N SER A 108 16.17 12.57 -4.40
CA SER A 108 15.73 13.66 -5.29
C SER A 108 14.21 13.70 -5.52
N ALA A 109 13.51 12.63 -5.15
CA ALA A 109 12.08 12.52 -5.36
C ALA A 109 11.29 13.19 -4.25
N ALA A 110 10.06 13.65 -4.53
CA ALA A 110 9.13 14.03 -3.48
C ALA A 110 8.44 12.80 -2.89
N THR A 111 8.08 11.84 -3.75
CA THR A 111 7.50 10.56 -3.32
C THR A 111 8.09 9.38 -4.07
N ALA A 112 8.07 8.22 -3.43
CA ALA A 112 8.43 6.94 -4.04
C ALA A 112 7.28 5.93 -3.92
N THR A 113 7.13 5.06 -4.92
CA THR A 113 6.14 3.97 -4.90
C THR A 113 6.74 2.65 -5.36
N ILE A 114 6.19 1.54 -4.85
CA ILE A 114 6.58 0.19 -5.24
C ILE A 114 5.37 -0.65 -5.66
N ASP A 115 5.49 -1.34 -6.78
CA ASP A 115 4.54 -2.33 -7.27
C ASP A 115 5.20 -3.69 -7.38
N VAL A 116 4.62 -4.71 -6.75
CA VAL A 116 5.13 -6.09 -6.78
C VAL A 116 4.12 -6.99 -7.50
N ARG A 117 4.59 -7.75 -8.49
CA ARG A 117 3.78 -8.76 -9.16
C ARG A 117 4.29 -10.15 -8.84
N THR A 118 3.45 -10.96 -8.22
CA THR A 118 3.74 -12.37 -7.94
C THR A 118 3.22 -13.29 -9.04
N HIS A 119 3.69 -14.53 -9.09
CA HIS A 119 3.24 -15.53 -10.06
C HIS A 119 1.75 -15.88 -9.92
N TRP A 120 1.18 -15.70 -8.72
CA TRP A 120 -0.19 -16.08 -8.40
C TRP A 120 -1.20 -14.94 -8.60
N SER A 121 -0.73 -13.70 -8.54
CA SER A 121 -1.61 -12.54 -8.72
C SER A 121 -1.69 -12.12 -10.18
N ARG A 122 -2.93 -11.89 -10.67
CA ARG A 122 -3.16 -11.25 -11.96
C ARG A 122 -2.94 -9.73 -11.90
N ARG A 123 -2.91 -9.15 -10.70
CA ARG A 123 -2.73 -7.71 -10.44
C ARG A 123 -1.40 -7.45 -9.74
N ASN A 124 -0.91 -6.22 -9.83
CA ASN A 124 0.20 -5.79 -9.00
C ASN A 124 -0.31 -5.57 -7.57
N LEU A 125 0.48 -5.97 -6.59
CA LEU A 125 0.38 -5.53 -5.21
C LEU A 125 1.02 -4.15 -5.19
N ALA A 126 0.18 -3.12 -5.22
CA ALA A 126 0.62 -1.74 -5.21
C ALA A 126 0.82 -1.31 -3.75
N GLY A 127 2.06 -1.05 -3.38
CA GLY A 127 2.39 -0.48 -2.09
C GLY A 127 1.92 0.97 -2.00
N ASN A 128 1.65 1.41 -0.78
CA ASN A 128 1.46 2.82 -0.48
C ASN A 128 2.74 3.61 -0.81
N TYR A 129 2.59 4.90 -1.07
CA TYR A 129 3.72 5.77 -1.35
C TYR A 129 4.56 6.00 -0.09
N MET A 130 5.78 6.49 -0.27
CA MET A 130 6.62 7.08 0.78
C MET A 130 6.81 8.56 0.46
N SER A 131 6.60 9.43 1.43
CA SER A 131 7.08 10.81 1.42
C SER A 131 8.58 10.81 1.69
N VAL A 132 9.39 11.25 0.73
CA VAL A 132 10.86 11.24 0.86
C VAL A 132 11.31 12.23 1.91
N ASP A 133 10.77 13.46 1.89
CA ASP A 133 11.12 14.51 2.85
C ASP A 133 10.84 14.05 4.28
N THR A 134 9.64 13.54 4.55
CA THR A 134 9.26 13.03 5.88
C THR A 134 10.16 11.89 6.33
N PHE A 135 10.46 10.94 5.43
CA PHE A 135 11.33 9.82 5.75
C PHE A 135 12.73 10.30 6.11
N VAL A 136 13.34 11.17 5.29
CA VAL A 136 14.71 11.67 5.52
C VAL A 136 14.80 12.51 6.79
N GLU A 137 13.81 13.37 7.06
CA GLU A 137 13.77 14.20 8.28
C GLU A 137 13.76 13.36 9.57
N GLU A 138 13.17 12.16 9.52
CA GLU A 138 13.01 11.30 10.69
C GLU A 138 14.06 10.19 10.79
N ALA A 139 14.69 9.78 9.69
CA ALA A 139 15.51 8.55 9.63
C ALA A 139 16.80 8.61 10.45
N ASP A 140 17.43 9.78 10.59
CA ASP A 140 18.75 9.93 11.22
C ASP A 140 18.78 9.48 12.71
N ASP A 141 17.65 9.61 13.41
CA ASP A 141 17.52 9.29 14.83
C ASP A 141 16.95 7.88 15.09
N LYS A 142 16.82 7.05 14.06
CA LYS A 142 16.10 5.77 14.14
C LYS A 142 17.04 4.59 14.18
N SER A 143 16.63 3.54 14.88
CA SER A 143 17.42 2.32 14.97
C SER A 143 17.39 1.55 13.64
N GLU A 144 18.45 0.78 13.38
CA GLU A 144 18.55 -0.10 12.21
C GLU A 144 17.57 -1.30 12.23
N ASP A 145 16.76 -1.43 13.28
CA ASP A 145 15.74 -2.48 13.42
C ASP A 145 14.31 -1.92 13.24
N GLU A 146 14.17 -0.60 13.13
CA GLU A 146 12.89 0.07 12.89
C GLU A 146 12.66 0.34 11.40
N TRP A 147 11.40 0.21 11.00
CA TRP A 147 10.90 0.48 9.65
C TRP A 147 9.90 1.61 9.71
N PHE A 148 10.09 2.61 8.85
CA PHE A 148 9.12 3.65 8.60
C PHE A 148 7.97 3.13 7.76
N ILE A 149 6.76 3.26 8.28
CA ILE A 149 5.51 2.96 7.61
C ILE A 149 4.81 4.29 7.33
N GLN A 150 4.59 4.61 6.05
CA GLN A 150 3.95 5.87 5.65
C GLN A 150 2.62 6.07 6.38
N ASP A 151 2.45 7.27 6.93
CA ASP A 151 1.30 7.76 7.72
C ASP A 151 1.15 7.14 9.12
N GLU A 152 1.94 6.13 9.48
CA GLU A 152 1.84 5.40 10.75
C GLU A 152 3.07 5.62 11.66
N GLY A 153 4.25 5.83 11.07
CA GLY A 153 5.49 6.10 11.81
C GLY A 153 6.46 4.92 11.82
N TRP A 154 7.28 4.82 12.87
CA TRP A 154 8.37 3.85 12.95
C TRP A 154 8.00 2.67 13.84
N TYR A 155 8.28 1.46 13.35
CA TYR A 155 7.95 0.22 14.04
C TYR A 155 9.07 -0.79 13.87
N THR A 156 9.37 -1.55 14.92
CA THR A 156 10.07 -2.82 14.74
C THR A 156 9.18 -3.81 13.96
N GLN A 157 9.77 -4.86 13.40
CA GLN A 157 9.01 -5.89 12.69
C GLN A 157 7.96 -6.58 13.60
N ASP A 158 8.29 -6.77 14.87
CA ASP A 158 7.37 -7.39 15.84
C ASP A 158 6.20 -6.46 16.13
N GLU A 159 6.45 -5.18 16.42
CA GLU A 159 5.40 -4.17 16.66
C GLU A 159 4.51 -3.97 15.43
N TYR A 160 5.09 -3.93 14.23
CA TYR A 160 4.31 -3.85 12.99
C TYR A 160 3.32 -5.02 12.88
N THR A 161 3.78 -6.24 13.18
CA THR A 161 2.96 -7.45 13.05
C THR A 161 1.92 -7.57 14.16
N SER A 162 2.24 -7.15 15.39
CA SER A 162 1.34 -7.28 16.54
C SER A 162 0.35 -6.14 16.70
N ASP A 163 0.76 -4.91 16.38
CA ASP A 163 0.04 -3.70 16.77
C ASP A 163 -0.63 -3.02 15.57
N LEU A 164 -0.08 -3.20 14.36
CA LEU A 164 -0.51 -2.47 13.17
C LEU A 164 -1.20 -3.35 12.13
N VAL A 165 -0.75 -4.58 11.89
CA VAL A 165 -1.35 -5.45 10.86
C VAL A 165 -2.70 -5.99 11.33
N GLY A 166 -3.77 -5.76 10.54
CA GLY A 166 -5.07 -6.35 10.83
C GLY A 166 -6.24 -5.72 10.06
N GLU A 167 -7.39 -6.40 10.14
CA GLU A 167 -8.64 -5.90 9.51
C GLU A 167 -9.14 -4.60 10.15
N GLU A 168 -8.90 -4.41 11.45
CA GLU A 168 -9.34 -3.21 12.18
C GLU A 168 -8.56 -1.96 11.78
N SER A 169 -7.25 -2.10 11.52
CA SER A 169 -6.40 -1.01 11.04
C SER A 169 -6.51 -0.81 9.53
N GLY A 170 -6.88 -1.86 8.78
CA GLY A 170 -6.89 -1.85 7.32
C GLY A 170 -5.49 -1.86 6.71
N ILE A 171 -4.46 -2.09 7.53
CA ILE A 171 -3.06 -2.10 7.14
C ILE A 171 -2.60 -3.54 6.96
N PHE A 172 -2.04 -3.81 5.79
CA PHE A 172 -1.55 -5.14 5.43
C PHE A 172 -0.14 -5.05 4.87
N PRO A 173 0.69 -6.08 5.13
CA PRO A 173 1.99 -6.17 4.49
C PRO A 173 1.82 -6.35 2.98
N LEU A 174 2.80 -5.87 2.22
CA LEU A 174 2.77 -5.93 0.75
C LEU A 174 2.68 -7.37 0.24
N CYS A 175 3.36 -8.28 0.92
CA CYS A 175 3.13 -9.71 0.79
C CYS A 175 2.81 -10.30 2.15
N GLY A 176 2.04 -11.38 2.20
CA GLY A 176 1.72 -12.09 3.44
C GLY A 176 0.50 -13.01 3.28
N PRO A 177 0.34 -14.00 4.19
CA PRO A 177 -0.86 -14.83 4.22
C PRO A 177 -2.12 -14.02 4.59
N ASP A 178 -1.93 -12.95 5.37
CA ASP A 178 -2.99 -12.05 5.81
C ASP A 178 -3.27 -10.93 4.80
N SER A 179 -2.45 -10.79 3.75
CA SER A 179 -2.75 -9.90 2.63
C SER A 179 -4.03 -10.40 1.96
N PRO A 180 -5.12 -9.60 1.94
CA PRO A 180 -6.40 -10.05 1.44
C PRO A 180 -6.23 -10.57 0.02
N ALA A 181 -6.50 -11.86 -0.17
CA ALA A 181 -6.44 -12.49 -1.48
C ALA A 181 -7.41 -11.73 -2.40
N HIS A 182 -6.88 -11.00 -3.38
CA HIS A 182 -7.72 -10.36 -4.37
C HIS A 182 -8.54 -11.44 -5.10
N PRO A 183 -9.89 -11.36 -5.11
CA PRO A 183 -10.72 -12.24 -5.92
C PRO A 183 -10.47 -12.09 -7.42
#